data_AF-A0A926TDY5-F1
#
_entry.id   AF-A0A926TDY5-F1
#
_cell.length_a   1.000
_cell.length_b   1.000
_cell.length_c   1.000
_cell.angle_alpha   90.00
_cell.angle_beta   90.00
_cell.angle_gamma   90.00
#
_symmetry.space_group_name_H-M   'P 1'
#
loop_
_entity.id
_entity.type
_entity.pdbx_description
1 polymer ?
#
loop_
_entity_poly.entity_id
_entity_poly.type
_entity_poly.pdbx_seq_one_letter_code
_entity_poly.pdbx_strand_id
1 'polypeptide(L)'
;TWIPMQVGWEFKLLRYTLLSLLTGAVVWTFWRTRLPKTLATETLEFAIVLCLALLISPISWTHYYLLLLLPLGLCLGNSVSIPQGRLWLGLFVVSGLLVSLPVTLFQPDSPVLRSIVFRLLLSHYFLGGVLLLGLLLAARWHTTTALEASPANPLVHKNL
;
A
#
# COMPACT_ATOMS: atom_id res chain seq x y z
N THR A 1 4.97 23.11 -29.82
CA THR A 1 5.68 21.93 -30.37
C THR A 1 5.96 20.97 -29.23
N TRP A 2 5.51 19.71 -29.33
CA TRP A 2 5.83 18.67 -28.35
C TRP A 2 7.29 18.26 -28.53
N ILE A 3 8.12 18.43 -27.49
CA ILE A 3 9.50 17.94 -27.49
C ILE A 3 9.51 16.67 -26.63
N PRO A 4 9.87 15.49 -27.18
CA PRO A 4 9.96 14.28 -26.39
C PRO A 4 11.06 14.48 -25.34
N MET A 5 10.67 14.44 -24.07
CA MET A 5 11.62 14.50 -22.97
C MET A 5 12.44 13.20 -22.99
N GLN A 6 13.74 13.29 -23.29
CA GLN A 6 14.62 12.13 -23.25
C GLN A 6 14.75 11.67 -21.80
N VAL A 7 14.06 10.56 -21.48
CA VAL A 7 14.16 9.93 -20.17
C VAL A 7 15.41 9.07 -20.15
N GLY A 8 16.38 9.44 -19.30
CA GLY A 8 17.62 8.69 -19.09
C GLY A 8 17.37 7.24 -18.65
N TRP A 9 18.35 6.37 -18.87
CA TRP A 9 18.24 4.95 -18.53
C TRP A 9 18.06 4.72 -17.01
N GLU A 10 18.64 5.61 -16.20
CA GLU A 10 18.50 5.62 -14.73
C GLU A 10 17.03 5.58 -14.28
N PHE A 11 16.15 6.34 -14.92
CA PHE A 11 14.73 6.37 -14.56
C PHE A 11 14.03 5.05 -14.88
N LYS A 12 14.43 4.38 -15.97
CA LYS A 12 13.91 3.06 -16.32
C LYS A 12 14.33 2.04 -15.27
N LEU A 13 15.61 2.00 -14.91
CA LEU A 13 16.13 1.11 -13.86
C LEU A 13 15.45 1.34 -12.53
N LEU A 14 15.31 2.60 -12.10
CA LEU A 14 14.65 2.93 -10.84
C LEU A 14 13.19 2.45 -10.83
N ARG A 15 12.46 2.68 -11.92
CA ARG A 15 11.07 2.23 -12.07
C ARG A 15 10.97 0.71 -11.96
N TYR A 16 11.78 -0.04 -12.70
CA TYR A 16 11.74 -1.51 -12.65
C TYR A 16 12.15 -2.06 -11.30
N THR A 17 13.13 -1.43 -10.65
CA THR A 17 13.57 -1.80 -9.30
C THR A 17 12.44 -1.62 -8.29
N LEU A 18 11.78 -0.46 -8.32
CA LEU A 18 10.64 -0.14 -7.43
C LEU A 18 9.47 -1.09 -7.66
N LEU A 19 9.09 -1.32 -8.92
CA LEU A 19 8.01 -2.25 -9.26
C LEU A 19 8.33 -3.66 -8.76
N SER A 20 9.54 -4.16 -9.04
CA SER A 20 9.97 -5.49 -8.61
C SER A 20 10.00 -5.63 -7.10
N LEU A 21 10.40 -4.58 -6.38
CA LEU A 21 10.39 -4.55 -4.91
C LEU A 21 8.97 -4.64 -4.36
N LEU A 22 8.04 -3.83 -4.88
CA LEU A 22 6.65 -3.79 -4.41
C LEU A 22 5.93 -5.11 -4.72
N THR A 23 6.01 -5.59 -5.96
CA THR A 23 5.39 -6.87 -6.34
C THR A 23 6.05 -8.03 -5.62
N GLY A 24 7.38 -8.00 -5.49
CA GLY A 24 8.16 -9.01 -4.78
C GLY A 24 7.76 -9.11 -3.31
N ALA A 25 7.57 -7.99 -2.62
CA ALA A 25 7.13 -7.96 -1.23
C ALA A 25 5.72 -8.57 -1.05
N VAL A 26 4.79 -8.27 -1.96
CA VAL A 26 3.43 -8.83 -1.93
C VAL A 26 3.44 -10.33 -2.20
N VAL A 27 4.11 -10.76 -3.28
CA VAL A 27 4.25 -12.18 -3.64
C VAL A 27 4.94 -12.96 -2.53
N TRP A 28 6.02 -12.43 -1.98
CA TRP A 28 6.74 -13.03 -0.86
C TRP A 28 5.83 -13.21 0.36
N THR A 29 5.06 -12.19 0.70
CA THR A 29 4.12 -12.24 1.83
C THR A 29 3.05 -13.30 1.59
N PHE A 30 2.42 -13.31 0.41
CA PHE A 30 1.39 -14.28 0.05
C PHE A 30 1.91 -15.71 0.02
N TRP A 31 3.13 -15.93 -0.48
CA TRP A 31 3.79 -17.24 -0.42
C TRP A 31 3.99 -17.68 1.03
N ARG A 32 4.50 -16.79 1.89
CA ARG A 32 4.76 -17.09 3.31
C ARG A 32 3.48 -17.34 4.12
N THR A 33 2.35 -16.78 3.70
CA THR A 33 1.09 -16.84 4.44
C THR A 33 0.20 -17.97 3.93
N ARG A 34 -0.60 -18.59 4.81
CA ARG A 34 -1.54 -19.65 4.40
C ARG A 34 -2.73 -19.07 3.64
N LEU A 35 -3.39 -19.87 2.81
CA LEU A 35 -4.62 -19.47 2.11
C LEU A 35 -5.66 -18.85 3.07
N PRO A 36 -6.41 -17.82 2.63
CA PRO A 36 -7.44 -17.18 3.43
C PRO A 36 -8.52 -18.20 3.81
N LYS A 37 -8.88 -18.25 5.09
CA LYS A 37 -9.94 -19.14 5.62
C LYS A 37 -11.18 -18.39 6.09
N THR A 38 -11.13 -17.05 6.08
CA THR A 38 -12.16 -16.17 6.64
C THR A 38 -12.37 -15.00 5.71
N LEU A 39 -13.60 -14.47 5.64
CA LEU A 39 -13.95 -13.29 4.85
C LEU A 39 -13.09 -12.05 5.20
N ALA A 40 -12.70 -11.89 6.48
CA ALA A 40 -11.81 -10.81 6.90
C ALA A 40 -10.41 -10.90 6.26
N THR A 41 -9.87 -12.11 6.14
CA THR A 41 -8.57 -12.36 5.50
C THR A 41 -8.65 -12.16 3.99
N GLU A 42 -9.74 -12.59 3.36
CA GLU A 42 -9.98 -12.37 1.92
C GLU A 42 -10.11 -10.87 1.60
N THR A 43 -10.84 -10.13 2.45
CA THR A 43 -10.99 -8.67 2.35
C THR A 43 -9.63 -7.96 2.50
N LEU A 44 -8.77 -8.44 3.40
CA LEU A 44 -7.40 -7.95 3.55
C LEU A 44 -6.54 -8.23 2.31
N GLU A 45 -6.62 -9.43 1.73
CA GLU A 45 -5.88 -9.76 0.50
C GLU A 45 -6.35 -8.91 -0.68
N PHE A 46 -7.66 -8.71 -0.80
CA PHE A 46 -8.24 -7.79 -1.78
C PHE A 46 -7.71 -6.35 -1.60
N ALA A 47 -7.68 -5.86 -0.36
CA ALA A 47 -7.15 -4.54 -0.03
C ALA A 47 -5.66 -4.41 -0.41
N ILE A 48 -4.85 -5.45 -0.15
CA ILE A 48 -3.42 -5.49 -0.52
C ILE A 48 -3.25 -5.42 -2.05
N VAL A 49 -3.99 -6.26 -2.78
CA VAL A 49 -3.91 -6.33 -4.25
C VAL A 49 -4.38 -5.02 -4.89
N LEU A 50 -5.46 -4.43 -4.38
CA LEU A 50 -5.94 -3.12 -4.82
C LEU A 50 -4.89 -2.04 -4.60
N CYS A 51 -4.27 -2.02 -3.41
CA CYS A 51 -3.22 -1.06 -3.06
C CYS A 51 -2.00 -1.21 -3.99
N LEU A 52 -1.56 -2.44 -4.24
CA LEU A 52 -0.49 -2.74 -5.18
C LEU A 52 -0.84 -2.29 -6.60
N ALA A 53 -2.03 -2.63 -7.09
CA ALA A 53 -2.48 -2.28 -8.44
C ALA A 53 -2.45 -0.76 -8.69
N LEU A 54 -2.82 0.03 -7.68
CA LEU A 54 -2.79 1.49 -7.76
C LEU A 54 -1.36 2.05 -7.77
N LEU A 55 -0.45 1.45 -7.00
CA LEU A 55 0.96 1.87 -6.90
C LEU A 55 1.76 1.52 -8.16
N ILE A 56 1.48 0.38 -8.81
CA ILE A 56 2.18 -0.03 -10.03
C ILE A 56 1.59 0.60 -11.30
N SER A 57 0.39 1.18 -11.21
CA SER A 57 -0.27 1.79 -12.36
C SER A 57 0.54 2.99 -12.87
N PRO A 58 1.00 3.00 -14.13
CA PRO A 58 1.81 4.09 -14.68
C PRO A 58 1.03 5.40 -14.85
N ILE A 59 -0.30 5.36 -14.70
CA ILE A 59 -1.22 6.49 -14.93
C ILE A 59 -2.26 6.53 -13.79
N SER A 60 -1.83 6.41 -12.54
CA SER A 60 -2.71 6.73 -11.41
C SER A 60 -2.87 8.25 -11.31
N TRP A 61 -3.88 8.73 -12.04
CA TRP A 61 -4.74 9.86 -11.66
C TRP A 61 -4.68 10.14 -10.15
N THR A 62 -4.45 11.37 -9.69
CA THR A 62 -4.66 11.73 -8.27
C THR A 62 -6.03 11.28 -7.76
N HIS A 63 -7.04 11.21 -8.65
CA HIS A 63 -8.35 10.66 -8.34
C HIS A 63 -8.38 9.13 -8.09
N TYR A 64 -7.45 8.33 -8.65
CA TYR A 64 -7.36 6.91 -8.32
C TYR A 64 -6.80 6.67 -6.92
N TYR A 65 -6.06 7.63 -6.35
CA TYR A 65 -5.66 7.53 -4.94
C TYR A 65 -6.86 7.62 -3.98
N LEU A 66 -8.01 8.14 -4.42
CA LEU A 66 -9.26 8.02 -3.64
C LEU A 66 -9.68 6.57 -3.47
N LEU A 67 -9.31 5.66 -4.38
CA LEU A 67 -9.57 4.23 -4.21
C LEU A 67 -8.75 3.62 -3.07
N LEU A 68 -7.68 4.28 -2.60
CA LEU A 68 -7.00 3.89 -1.34
C LEU A 68 -7.81 4.24 -0.09
N LEU A 69 -8.87 5.05 -0.21
CA LEU A 69 -9.81 5.26 0.90
C LEU A 69 -10.65 4.00 1.16
N LEU A 70 -10.84 3.10 0.18
CA LEU A 70 -11.50 1.81 0.39
C LEU A 70 -10.74 0.94 1.41
N PRO A 71 -9.45 0.60 1.22
CA PRO A 71 -8.71 -0.16 2.20
C PRO A 71 -8.59 0.56 3.55
N LEU A 72 -8.50 1.90 3.58
CA LEU A 72 -8.57 2.68 4.82
C LEU A 72 -9.93 2.55 5.52
N GLY A 73 -11.03 2.60 4.77
CA GLY A 73 -12.39 2.42 5.30
C GLY A 73 -12.63 1.02 5.85
N LEU A 74 -12.12 -0.02 5.17
CA LEU A 74 -12.18 -1.41 5.63
C LEU A 74 -11.40 -1.61 6.93
N CYS A 75 -10.27 -0.92 7.07
CA CYS A 75 -9.49 -0.86 8.30
C CYS A 75 -10.26 -0.16 9.45
N LEU A 76 -10.90 0.97 9.18
CA LEU A 76 -11.71 1.70 10.17
C LEU A 76 -12.98 0.94 10.58
N GLY A 77 -13.59 0.21 9.66
CA GLY A 77 -14.79 -0.59 9.89
C GLY A 77 -14.55 -1.85 10.73
N ASN A 78 -13.33 -2.08 11.23
CA ASN A 78 -12.92 -3.27 11.97
C ASN A 78 -13.10 -4.59 11.19
N SER A 79 -13.25 -4.51 9.86
CA SER A 79 -13.33 -5.66 8.95
C SER A 79 -11.96 -6.29 8.70
N VAL A 80 -10.89 -5.56 9.03
CA VAL A 80 -9.50 -5.98 8.87
C VAL A 80 -8.79 -5.93 10.23
N SER A 81 -8.18 -7.04 10.62
CA SER A 81 -7.41 -7.13 11.87
C SER A 81 -6.04 -6.47 11.72
N ILE A 82 -5.93 -5.19 12.08
CA ILE A 82 -4.66 -4.46 12.11
C ILE A 82 -3.92 -4.79 13.41
N PRO A 83 -2.57 -4.91 13.39
CA PRO A 83 -1.80 -5.10 14.61
C PRO A 83 -2.09 -3.99 15.63
N GLN A 84 -2.30 -4.36 16.89
CA GLN A 84 -2.56 -3.38 17.95
C GLN A 84 -1.26 -2.70 18.39
N GLY A 85 -1.29 -1.39 18.59
CA GLY A 85 -0.16 -0.62 19.14
C GLY A 85 -0.13 0.84 18.70
N ARG A 86 0.49 1.71 19.51
CA ARG A 86 0.64 3.15 19.22
C ARG A 86 1.38 3.41 17.90
N LEU A 87 2.37 2.58 17.58
CA LEU A 87 3.13 2.69 16.34
C LEU A 87 2.25 2.42 15.11
N TRP A 88 1.50 1.31 15.12
CA TRP A 88 0.61 0.92 14.02
C TRP A 88 -0.51 1.93 13.80
N LEU A 89 -1.08 2.45 14.89
CA LEU A 89 -2.07 3.52 14.83
C LEU A 89 -1.47 4.82 14.28
N GLY A 90 -0.25 5.17 14.69
CA GLY A 90 0.48 6.31 14.14
C GLY A 90 0.72 6.16 12.64
N LEU A 91 1.20 5.00 12.18
CA LEU A 91 1.42 4.70 10.76
C LEU A 91 0.11 4.74 9.97
N PHE A 92 -0.98 4.21 10.52
CA PHE A 92 -2.30 4.25 9.92
C PHE A 92 -2.81 5.69 9.76
N VAL A 93 -2.70 6.50 10.82
CA VAL A 93 -3.11 7.93 10.79
C VAL A 93 -2.26 8.72 9.81
N VAL A 94 -0.94 8.52 9.82
CA VAL A 94 -0.02 9.20 8.89
C VAL A 94 -0.32 8.80 7.45
N SER A 95 -0.49 7.50 7.17
CA SER A 95 -0.85 7.01 5.84
C SER A 95 -2.20 7.58 5.38
N GLY A 96 -3.21 7.55 6.26
CA GLY A 96 -4.52 8.13 6.00
C GLY A 96 -4.46 9.63 5.70
N LEU A 97 -3.66 10.38 6.48
CA LEU A 97 -3.48 11.82 6.27
C LEU A 97 -2.76 12.09 4.95
N LEU A 98 -1.72 11.34 4.61
CA LEU A 98 -1.00 11.48 3.33
C LEU A 98 -1.87 11.14 2.12
N VAL A 99 -2.77 10.17 2.23
CA VAL A 99 -3.68 9.77 1.13
C VAL A 99 -4.89 10.70 1.03
N SER A 100 -5.39 11.23 2.15
CA SER A 100 -6.62 12.04 2.19
C SER A 100 -6.41 13.54 2.04
N LEU A 101 -5.17 14.05 2.18
CA LEU A 101 -4.93 15.48 2.14
C LEU A 101 -5.37 16.03 0.77
N PRO A 102 -6.35 16.93 0.71
CA PRO A 102 -6.83 17.47 -0.55
C PRO A 102 -5.72 18.32 -1.17
N VAL A 103 -5.41 18.09 -2.46
CA VAL A 103 -4.57 19.02 -3.22
C VAL A 103 -5.35 20.33 -3.34
N THR A 104 -5.08 21.27 -2.44
CA THR A 104 -5.39 22.67 -2.74
C THR A 104 -4.59 23.03 -3.98
N LEU A 105 -5.26 23.47 -5.04
CA LEU A 105 -4.65 23.97 -6.26
C LEU A 105 -3.97 25.32 -5.95
N PHE A 106 -2.93 25.29 -5.13
CA PHE A 106 -2.01 26.40 -5.03
C PHE A 106 -1.32 26.43 -6.39
N GLN A 107 -1.72 27.37 -7.23
CA GLN A 107 -1.15 27.63 -8.54
C GLN A 107 -0.16 28.78 -8.37
N PRO A 108 1.09 28.52 -7.96
CA PRO A 108 2.09 29.58 -7.93
C PRO A 108 2.34 30.06 -9.36
N ASP A 109 2.44 31.36 -9.55
CA ASP A 109 2.68 31.98 -10.86
C ASP A 109 4.03 31.57 -11.47
N SER A 110 4.99 31.12 -10.63
CA SER A 110 6.28 30.68 -11.13
C SER A 110 6.27 29.22 -11.63
N PRO A 111 6.82 28.95 -12.83
CA PRO A 111 6.83 27.60 -13.42
C PRO A 111 7.71 26.62 -12.64
N VAL A 112 8.73 27.11 -11.92
CA VAL A 112 9.65 26.29 -11.12
C VAL A 112 8.95 25.80 -9.84
N LEU A 113 8.31 26.69 -9.08
CA LEU A 113 7.56 26.29 -7.88
C LEU A 113 6.43 25.31 -8.24
N ARG A 114 5.75 25.54 -9.37
CA ARG A 114 4.71 24.63 -9.86
C ARG A 114 5.23 23.22 -10.04
N SER A 115 6.39 23.05 -10.70
CA SER A 115 7.01 21.74 -10.90
C SER A 115 7.39 21.05 -9.59
N ILE A 116 7.95 21.80 -8.64
CA ILE A 116 8.33 21.28 -7.32
C ILE A 116 7.09 20.82 -6.55
N VAL A 117 6.04 21.65 -6.51
CA VAL A 117 4.78 21.32 -5.84
C VAL A 117 4.15 20.07 -6.44
N PHE A 118 4.09 19.94 -7.77
CA PHE A 118 3.57 18.72 -8.41
C PHE A 118 4.40 17.48 -8.09
N ARG A 119 5.73 17.56 -8.03
CA ARG A 119 6.60 16.43 -7.65
C ARG A 119 6.40 16.01 -6.19
N LEU A 120 6.30 16.99 -5.28
CA LEU A 120 6.01 16.75 -3.87
C LEU A 120 4.62 16.15 -3.68
N LEU A 121 3.65 16.65 -4.47
CA LEU A 121 2.29 16.14 -4.47
C LEU A 121 2.24 14.68 -4.93
N LEU A 122 2.92 14.34 -6.03
CA LEU A 122 2.99 12.94 -6.46
C LEU A 122 3.70 12.06 -5.41
N SER A 123 4.74 12.60 -4.77
CA SER A 123 5.56 11.87 -3.81
C SER A 123 4.82 11.53 -2.51
N HIS A 124 3.99 12.44 -1.97
CA HIS A 124 3.31 12.17 -0.69
C HIS A 124 2.16 11.16 -0.84
N TYR A 125 1.40 11.21 -1.95
CA TYR A 125 0.38 10.19 -2.24
C TYR A 125 1.01 8.81 -2.46
N PHE A 126 2.10 8.75 -3.23
CA PHE A 126 2.84 7.52 -3.44
C PHE A 126 3.39 6.97 -2.12
N LEU A 127 4.01 7.82 -1.29
CA LEU A 127 4.50 7.45 0.02
C LEU A 127 3.38 6.96 0.95
N GLY A 128 2.24 7.64 0.96
CA GLY A 128 1.05 7.26 1.73
C GLY A 128 0.53 5.87 1.34
N GLY A 129 0.49 5.59 0.03
CA GLY A 129 0.11 4.27 -0.51
C GLY A 129 1.13 3.17 -0.18
N VAL A 130 2.44 3.45 -0.27
CA VAL A 130 3.49 2.50 0.12
C VAL A 130 3.41 2.18 1.62
N LEU A 131 3.19 3.19 2.47
CA LEU A 131 2.98 3.00 3.91
C LEU A 131 1.73 2.15 4.18
N LEU A 132 0.62 2.43 3.49
CA LEU A 132 -0.61 1.66 3.62
C LEU A 132 -0.39 0.19 3.22
N LEU A 133 0.26 -0.04 2.08
CA LEU A 133 0.60 -1.38 1.62
C LEU A 133 1.46 -2.12 2.65
N GLY A 134 2.49 -1.47 3.19
CA GLY A 134 3.33 -2.04 4.25
C GLY A 134 2.54 -2.42 5.50
N LEU A 135 1.60 -1.57 5.92
CA LEU A 135 0.70 -1.83 7.04
C LEU A 135 -0.18 -3.06 6.82
N LEU A 136 -0.78 -3.17 5.63
CA LEU A 136 -1.64 -4.30 5.26
C LEU A 136 -0.84 -5.61 5.14
N LEU A 137 0.37 -5.57 4.57
CA LEU A 137 1.26 -6.73 4.52
C LEU A 137 1.68 -7.20 5.91
N ALA A 138 2.01 -6.26 6.81
CA ALA A 138 2.30 -6.59 8.19
C ALA A 138 1.08 -7.19 8.92
N ALA A 139 -0.11 -6.65 8.70
CA ALA A 139 -1.35 -7.22 9.22
C ALA A 139 -1.57 -8.67 8.74
N ARG A 140 -1.28 -8.95 7.46
CA ARG A 140 -1.36 -10.31 6.91
C ARG A 140 -0.34 -11.26 7.54
N TRP A 141 0.85 -10.77 7.84
CA TRP A 141 1.88 -11.54 8.53
C TRP A 141 1.45 -11.86 9.97
N HIS A 142 0.98 -10.87 10.72
CA HIS A 142 0.56 -11.04 12.11
C HIS A 142 -0.63 -12.00 12.27
N THR A 143 -1.64 -11.90 11.41
CA THR A 143 -2.79 -12.82 11.41
C THR A 143 -2.38 -14.28 11.19
N THR A 144 -1.33 -14.53 10.40
CA THR A 144 -0.79 -15.87 10.20
C THR A 144 -0.10 -16.39 11.47
N THR A 145 0.75 -15.58 12.11
CA THR A 145 1.44 -15.98 13.35
C THR A 145 0.48 -16.25 14.52
N ALA A 146 -0.60 -15.48 14.64
CA ALA A 146 -1.60 -15.68 15.68
C ALA A 146 -2.37 -17.01 15.50
N LEU A 147 -2.63 -17.42 14.25
CA LEU A 147 -3.23 -18.72 13.95
C LEU A 147 -2.29 -19.88 14.28
N GLU A 148 -0.98 -19.71 14.13
CA GLU A 148 0.02 -20.74 14.46
C GLU A 148 0.21 -20.90 15.97
N ALA A 149 0.09 -19.82 16.74
CA ALA A 149 0.21 -19.85 18.20
C ALA A 149 -1.05 -20.36 18.92
N SER A 150 -2.19 -20.49 18.23
CA SER A 150 -3.43 -20.98 18.84
C SER A 150 -3.35 -22.49 19.11
N PRO A 151 -3.50 -22.96 20.36
CA PRO A 151 -3.37 -24.37 20.73
C PRO A 151 -4.46 -25.28 20.16
N ALA A 152 -5.48 -24.72 19.52
CA ALA A 152 -6.57 -25.45 18.86
C ALA A 152 -6.25 -25.82 17.40
N ASN A 153 -4.97 -26.01 17.03
CA ASN A 153 -4.59 -26.42 15.68
C ASN A 153 -4.50 -27.97 15.58
N PRO A 154 -5.54 -28.67 15.11
CA PRO A 154 -5.53 -30.14 14.97
C PRO A 154 -4.54 -30.65 13.90
N LEU A 155 -3.79 -29.77 13.23
CA LEU A 155 -2.87 -30.16 12.16
C LEU A 155 -1.46 -30.54 12.64
N VAL A 156 -1.13 -30.37 13.93
CA VAL A 156 0.16 -30.86 14.47
C VAL A 156 0.15 -32.38 14.67
N HIS A 157 -1.03 -33.02 14.75
CA HIS A 157 -1.13 -34.46 14.98
C HIS A 157 -1.17 -35.35 13.72
N LYS A 158 -1.03 -34.79 12.51
CA LYS A 158 -1.18 -35.59 11.27
C LYS A 158 0.11 -35.94 10.53
N ASN A 159 1.29 -35.56 11.03
CA ASN A 159 2.57 -35.91 10.41
C ASN A 159 3.60 -36.43 11.43
N LEU A 160 3.23 -37.46 12.20
CA LEU A 160 4.17 -38.40 12.83
C LEU A 160 3.79 -39.82 12.40
#